data_AF-K7FQB8-F1
#
_entry.id   AF-K7FQB8-F1
#
_cell.length_a   1.000
_cell.length_b   1.000
_cell.length_c   1.000
_cell.angle_alpha   90.00
_cell.angle_beta   90.00
_cell.angle_gamma   90.00
#
_symmetry.space_group_name_H-M   'P 1'
#
loop_
_entity.id
_entity.type
_entity.pdbx_description
1 polymer ?
#
loop_
_entity_poly.entity_id
_entity_poly.type
_entity_poly.pdbx_seq_one_letter_code
_entity_poly.pdbx_strand_id
1 'polypeptide(L)'
;MDNELSISASSLQTHSVKGKFSLSGSRKLFFDTHALVCLLEENGFTTQQSEIIVSVLVKILNTNMDVIYKDMVTKVQQEITLQQIMSLIGGVKKDMIILEKSEFSALRAENEDEVTKVRADNKLDFNLEKSRAKELYSVNERKLLEIRTEIVAMHAKQDRALTQTDRKIDTEVAGLKTMMESHKLDNIKYLAGSVFTCLTVALGFYRLWM
;
A
#
# COMPACT_ATOMS: atom_id res chain seq x y z
N MET A 1 -19.81 12.09 -12.24
CA MET A 1 -21.05 11.43 -11.75
C MET A 1 -20.76 11.14 -10.30
N ASP A 2 -20.93 12.18 -9.50
CA ASP A 2 -20.45 12.25 -8.13
C ASP A 2 -21.59 11.79 -7.24
N ASN A 3 -21.45 10.58 -6.73
CA ASN A 3 -22.49 9.93 -5.94
C ASN A 3 -22.41 10.51 -4.52
N GLU A 4 -23.31 11.44 -4.21
CA GLU A 4 -23.43 12.04 -2.88
C GLU A 4 -23.72 10.94 -1.84
N LEU A 5 -22.77 10.76 -0.93
CA LEU A 5 -22.94 10.02 0.32
C LEU A 5 -23.95 10.78 1.19
N SER A 6 -25.23 10.48 0.99
CA SER A 6 -26.30 10.93 1.87
C SER A 6 -26.18 10.18 3.20
N ILE A 7 -25.38 10.74 4.12
CA ILE A 7 -25.36 10.35 5.52
C ILE A 7 -26.68 10.83 6.12
N SER A 8 -27.72 10.00 6.03
CA SER A 8 -28.96 10.18 6.79
C SER A 8 -28.66 9.97 8.26
N ALA A 9 -28.19 11.03 8.92
CA ALA A 9 -28.21 11.17 10.36
C ALA A 9 -29.68 11.19 10.81
N SER A 10 -30.24 10.00 10.97
CA SER A 10 -31.57 9.80 11.53
C SER A 10 -31.53 10.38 12.95
N SER A 11 -32.25 11.49 13.12
CA SER A 11 -32.32 12.27 14.35
C SER A 11 -32.54 11.35 15.55
N LEU A 12 -31.61 11.36 16.51
CA LEU A 12 -31.90 10.89 17.86
C LEU A 12 -33.06 11.75 18.39
N GLN A 13 -34.28 11.23 18.28
CA GLN A 13 -35.40 11.75 19.04
C GLN A 13 -35.14 11.38 20.50
N THR A 14 -34.43 12.26 21.19
CA THR A 14 -34.41 12.32 22.64
C THR A 14 -35.83 12.60 23.07
N HIS A 15 -36.58 11.54 23.36
CA HIS A 15 -37.93 11.61 23.89
C HIS A 15 -37.82 12.18 25.32
N SER A 16 -37.77 13.51 25.41
CA SER A 16 -37.81 14.27 26.65
C SER A 16 -39.22 14.14 27.23
N VAL A 17 -39.46 13.02 27.91
CA VAL A 17 -40.70 12.82 28.67
C VAL A 17 -40.56 13.60 29.96
N LYS A 18 -40.98 14.86 29.90
CA LYS A 18 -41.28 15.69 31.06
C LYS A 18 -42.53 15.14 31.75
N GLY A 19 -42.38 13.97 32.39
CA GLY A 19 -43.44 13.35 33.17
C GLY A 19 -43.63 14.12 34.47
N LYS A 20 -44.65 14.98 34.53
CA LYS A 20 -45.18 15.47 35.81
C LYS A 20 -45.89 14.29 36.50
N PHE A 21 -45.16 13.54 37.31
CA PHE A 21 -45.74 12.48 38.13
C PHE A 21 -46.29 13.08 39.42
N SER A 22 -47.58 12.90 39.68
CA SER A 22 -48.25 13.35 40.89
C SER A 22 -47.77 12.54 42.09
N LEU A 23 -47.01 13.18 42.98
CA LEU A 23 -46.75 12.67 44.31
C LEU A 23 -48.02 12.77 45.15
N SER A 24 -48.70 11.65 45.38
CA SER A 24 -49.60 11.54 46.53
C SER A 24 -49.73 10.09 46.97
N GLY A 25 -48.63 9.56 47.48
CA GLY A 25 -48.69 8.40 48.36
C GLY A 25 -48.85 8.93 49.78
N SER A 26 -50.09 9.12 50.24
CA SER A 26 -50.39 9.57 51.60
C SER A 26 -49.96 8.50 52.62
N ARG A 27 -48.68 8.49 53.01
CA ARG A 27 -48.23 7.73 54.18
C ARG A 27 -48.80 8.44 55.41
N LYS A 28 -49.94 7.94 55.90
CA LYS A 28 -50.52 8.35 57.18
C LYS A 28 -49.56 7.92 58.29
N LEU A 29 -48.97 8.90 58.97
CA LEU A 29 -48.34 8.66 60.26
C LEU A 29 -49.45 8.50 61.29
N PHE A 30 -49.38 7.42 62.05
CA PHE A 30 -50.25 7.22 63.19
C PHE A 30 -49.57 7.87 64.39
N PHE A 31 -50.08 9.05 64.76
CA PHE A 31 -49.63 9.76 65.95
C PHE A 31 -50.65 9.54 67.05
N ASP A 32 -50.24 8.92 68.16
CA ASP A 32 -51.11 8.70 69.30
C ASP A 32 -51.18 9.97 70.16
N THR A 33 -52.11 10.84 69.77
CA THR A 33 -52.43 12.09 70.45
C THR A 33 -52.86 11.84 71.91
N HIS A 34 -53.56 10.74 72.18
CA HIS A 34 -54.14 10.47 73.50
C HIS A 34 -53.06 10.04 74.49
N ALA A 35 -52.16 9.13 74.11
CA ALA A 35 -51.06 8.72 74.98
C ALA A 35 -50.17 9.90 75.38
N LEU A 36 -49.94 10.85 74.46
CA LEU A 36 -49.14 12.04 74.74
C LEU A 36 -49.85 13.03 75.68
N VAL A 37 -51.17 13.19 75.56
CA VAL A 37 -51.96 14.01 76.49
C VAL A 37 -51.89 13.42 77.90
N CYS A 38 -52.12 12.11 78.07
CA CYS A 38 -52.02 11.45 79.37
C CYS A 38 -50.62 11.60 79.99
N LEU A 39 -49.57 11.44 79.19
CA LEU A 39 -48.19 11.63 79.65
C LEU A 39 -47.94 13.05 80.16
N LEU A 40 -48.44 14.07 79.45
CA LEU A 40 -48.28 15.46 79.87
C LEU A 40 -49.05 15.76 81.16
N GLU A 41 -50.25 15.19 81.31
CA GLU A 41 -51.04 15.30 82.54
C GLU A 41 -50.34 14.64 83.75
N GLU A 42 -49.75 13.45 83.56
CA GLU A 42 -48.94 12.78 84.59
C GLU A 42 -47.72 13.61 85.02
N ASN A 43 -47.21 14.47 84.13
CA ASN A 43 -46.08 15.37 84.40
C ASN A 43 -46.52 16.75 84.95
N GLY A 44 -47.79 16.91 85.35
CA GLY A 44 -48.28 18.10 86.05
C GLY A 44 -48.83 19.21 85.14
N PHE A 45 -49.04 18.94 83.86
CA PHE A 45 -49.76 19.85 82.97
C PHE A 45 -51.28 19.69 83.10
N THR A 46 -52.02 20.79 82.94
CA THR A 46 -53.49 20.70 82.84
C THR A 46 -53.91 20.08 81.51
N THR A 47 -55.05 19.39 81.47
CA THR A 47 -55.63 18.80 80.25
C THR A 47 -55.62 19.78 79.07
N GLN A 48 -56.03 21.04 79.31
CA GLN A 48 -56.04 22.07 78.27
C GLN A 48 -54.64 22.42 77.76
N GLN A 49 -53.64 22.50 78.64
CA GLN A 49 -52.25 22.76 78.23
C GLN A 49 -51.69 21.59 77.43
N SER A 50 -51.95 20.36 77.87
CA SER A 50 -51.55 19.13 77.19
C SER A 50 -52.14 19.04 75.78
N GLU A 51 -53.44 19.30 75.63
CA GLU A 51 -54.12 19.32 74.33
C GLU A 51 -53.55 20.38 73.37
N ILE A 52 -53.25 21.58 73.86
CA ILE A 52 -52.68 22.66 73.04
C ILE A 52 -51.27 22.29 72.55
N ILE A 53 -50.42 21.77 73.44
CA ILE A 53 -49.05 21.36 73.10
C ILE A 53 -49.08 20.25 72.06
N VAL A 54 -49.92 19.23 72.27
CA VAL A 54 -50.07 18.10 71.35
C VAL A 54 -50.63 18.57 70.00
N SER A 55 -51.59 19.50 69.99
CA SER A 55 -52.14 20.10 68.76
C SER A 55 -51.08 20.86 67.95
N VAL A 56 -50.23 21.63 68.61
CA VAL A 56 -49.09 22.32 67.97
C VAL A 56 -48.10 21.30 67.39
N LEU A 57 -47.77 20.24 68.15
CA LEU A 57 -46.84 19.21 67.71
C LEU A 57 -47.37 18.45 66.48
N VAL A 58 -48.65 18.07 66.48
CA VAL A 58 -49.30 17.43 65.32
C VAL A 58 -49.28 18.36 64.10
N LYS A 59 -49.51 19.67 64.28
CA LYS A 59 -49.40 20.64 63.18
C LYS A 59 -47.98 20.72 62.61
N ILE A 60 -46.96 20.80 63.47
CA ILE A 60 -45.55 20.85 63.03
C ILE A 60 -45.15 19.54 62.34
N LEU A 61 -45.56 18.39 62.86
CA LEU A 61 -45.29 17.10 62.24
C LEU A 61 -45.96 17.01 60.86
N ASN A 62 -47.21 17.44 60.74
CA ASN A 62 -47.91 17.43 59.45
C ASN A 62 -47.23 18.35 58.42
N THR A 63 -46.80 19.55 58.81
CA THR A 63 -46.11 20.47 57.87
C THR A 63 -44.71 19.97 57.51
N ASN A 64 -43.96 19.43 58.47
CA ASN A 64 -42.64 18.86 58.22
C ASN A 64 -42.73 17.66 57.25
N MET A 65 -43.74 16.82 57.43
CA MET A 65 -43.95 15.66 56.57
C MET A 65 -44.38 16.04 55.16
N ASP A 66 -45.20 17.08 54.97
CA ASP A 66 -45.54 17.59 53.64
C ASP A 66 -44.27 18.03 52.88
N VAL A 67 -43.35 18.73 53.55
CA VAL A 67 -42.05 19.12 52.98
C VAL A 67 -41.19 17.88 52.66
N ILE A 68 -41.07 16.93 53.58
CA ILE A 68 -40.28 15.71 53.37
C ILE A 68 -40.85 14.89 52.22
N TYR A 69 -42.18 14.72 52.14
CA TYR A 69 -42.80 13.95 51.07
C TYR A 69 -42.62 14.62 49.71
N LYS A 70 -42.63 15.95 49.65
CA LYS A 70 -42.40 16.69 48.41
C LYS A 70 -41.01 16.43 47.81
N ASP A 71 -39.99 16.31 48.66
CA ASP A 71 -38.60 16.09 48.22
C ASP A 71 -38.21 14.60 48.16
N MET A 72 -39.00 13.71 48.77
CA MET A 72 -38.77 12.27 48.71
C MET A 72 -39.24 11.65 47.39
N VAL A 73 -38.50 10.65 46.92
CA VAL A 73 -38.91 9.80 45.80
C VAL A 73 -39.55 8.53 46.33
N THR A 74 -40.72 8.16 45.79
CA THR A 74 -41.38 6.89 46.16
C THR A 74 -40.65 5.71 45.52
N LYS A 75 -40.67 4.54 46.18
CA LYS A 75 -40.08 3.31 45.63
C LYS A 75 -40.66 2.94 44.26
N VAL A 76 -41.96 3.16 44.08
CA VAL A 76 -42.65 2.96 42.80
C VAL A 76 -42.10 3.90 41.72
N GLN A 77 -41.88 5.18 42.04
CA GLN A 77 -41.30 6.12 41.09
C GLN A 77 -39.87 5.74 40.71
N GLN A 78 -39.07 5.28 41.68
CA GLN A 78 -37.72 4.78 41.42
C GLN A 78 -37.72 3.57 40.47
N GLU A 79 -38.65 2.63 40.67
CA GLU A 79 -38.78 1.43 39.83
C GLU A 79 -39.19 1.76 38.40
N ILE A 80 -40.13 2.69 38.20
CA ILE A 80 -40.54 3.16 36.86
C ILE A 80 -39.35 3.75 36.11
N THR A 81 -38.59 4.64 36.76
CA THR A 81 -37.40 5.26 36.15
C THR A 81 -36.35 4.20 35.81
N LEU A 82 -36.16 3.21 36.68
CA LEU A 82 -35.23 2.11 36.43
C LEU A 82 -35.65 1.27 35.22
N GLN A 83 -36.94 0.93 35.11
CA GLN A 83 -37.47 0.20 33.95
C GLN A 83 -37.28 0.99 32.64
N GLN A 84 -37.46 2.31 32.67
CA GLN A 84 -37.19 3.17 31.51
C GLN A 84 -35.71 3.15 31.11
N ILE A 85 -34.80 3.25 32.07
CA ILE A 85 -33.36 3.17 31.82
C ILE A 85 -33.00 1.79 31.24
N MET A 86 -33.53 0.70 31.81
CA MET A 86 -33.31 -0.66 31.29
C MET A 86 -33.83 -0.80 29.85
N SER A 87 -34.98 -0.21 29.53
CA SER A 87 -35.52 -0.21 28.16
C SER A 87 -34.59 0.52 27.18
N LEU A 88 -34.04 1.67 27.58
CA LEU A 88 -33.10 2.44 26.76
C LEU A 88 -31.82 1.63 26.51
N ILE A 89 -31.25 1.03 27.56
CA ILE A 89 -30.07 0.16 27.45
C ILE A 89 -30.36 -1.03 26.53
N GLY A 90 -31.55 -1.63 26.64
CA GLY A 90 -31.99 -2.71 25.75
C GLY A 90 -32.04 -2.27 24.29
N GLY A 91 -32.52 -1.06 24.02
CA GLY A 91 -32.52 -0.44 22.69
C GLY A 91 -31.11 -0.31 22.11
N VAL A 92 -30.20 0.32 22.85
CA VAL A 92 -28.79 0.51 22.46
C VAL A 92 -28.09 -0.83 22.21
N LYS A 93 -28.32 -1.82 23.08
CA LYS A 93 -27.74 -3.16 22.91
C LYS A 93 -28.19 -3.83 21.61
N LYS A 94 -29.46 -3.72 21.26
CA LYS A 94 -29.99 -4.24 20.00
C LYS A 94 -29.33 -3.54 18.81
N ASP A 95 -29.19 -2.22 18.87
CA ASP A 95 -28.60 -1.46 17.77
C ASP A 95 -27.12 -1.81 17.58
N MET A 96 -26.38 -2.03 18.68
CA MET A 96 -25.01 -2.55 18.66
C MET A 96 -24.91 -3.92 17.98
N ILE A 97 -25.82 -4.85 18.31
CA ILE A 97 -25.86 -6.19 17.71
C ILE A 97 -26.17 -6.11 16.20
N ILE A 98 -27.09 -5.22 15.80
CA ILE A 98 -27.41 -5.01 14.38
C ILE A 98 -26.18 -4.47 13.65
N LEU A 99 -25.49 -3.49 14.23
CA LEU A 99 -24.30 -2.88 13.67
C LEU A 99 -23.17 -3.92 13.46
N GLU A 100 -22.92 -4.74 14.49
CA GLU A 100 -21.92 -5.81 14.44
C GLU A 100 -22.26 -6.88 13.39
N LYS A 101 -23.54 -7.25 13.26
CA LYS A 101 -23.96 -8.25 12.28
C LYS A 101 -24.03 -7.72 10.85
N SER A 102 -24.46 -6.48 10.66
CA SER A 102 -24.70 -5.91 9.34
C SER A 102 -23.45 -5.25 8.78
N GLU A 103 -22.97 -4.19 9.42
CA GLU A 103 -21.92 -3.34 8.86
C GLU A 103 -20.55 -3.97 9.01
N PHE A 104 -20.25 -4.57 10.17
CA PHE A 104 -18.94 -5.19 10.39
C PHE A 104 -18.74 -6.45 9.53
N SER A 105 -19.81 -7.24 9.31
CA SER A 105 -19.73 -8.40 8.43
C SER A 105 -19.59 -8.00 6.96
N ALA A 106 -20.29 -6.95 6.51
CA ALA A 106 -20.13 -6.40 5.17
C ALA A 106 -18.70 -5.86 4.96
N LEU A 107 -18.21 -5.03 5.89
CA LEU A 107 -16.85 -4.48 5.85
C LEU A 107 -15.78 -5.57 5.85
N ARG A 108 -15.98 -6.65 6.61
CA ARG A 108 -15.05 -7.78 6.61
C ARG A 108 -15.05 -8.50 5.26
N ALA A 109 -16.21 -8.73 4.67
CA ALA A 109 -16.31 -9.36 3.35
C ALA A 109 -15.66 -8.51 2.26
N GLU A 110 -15.89 -7.20 2.28
CA GLU A 110 -15.26 -6.24 1.37
C GLU A 110 -13.74 -6.21 1.55
N ASN A 111 -13.24 -6.18 2.78
CA ASN A 111 -11.80 -6.21 3.05
C ASN A 111 -11.15 -7.52 2.59
N GLU A 112 -11.81 -8.67 2.81
CA GLU A 112 -11.32 -9.96 2.30
C GLU A 112 -11.27 -9.97 0.76
N ASP A 113 -12.29 -9.43 0.07
CA ASP A 113 -12.30 -9.30 -1.39
C ASP A 113 -11.17 -8.37 -1.88
N GLU A 114 -11.02 -7.18 -1.30
CA GLU A 114 -9.94 -6.25 -1.64
C GLU A 114 -8.55 -6.86 -1.44
N VAL A 115 -8.33 -7.59 -0.35
CA VAL A 115 -7.06 -8.30 -0.10
C VAL A 115 -6.80 -9.35 -1.18
N THR A 116 -7.83 -10.09 -1.60
CA THR A 116 -7.68 -11.08 -2.68
C THR A 116 -7.39 -10.42 -4.03
N LYS A 117 -8.05 -9.30 -4.32
CA LYS A 117 -7.82 -8.51 -5.54
C LYS A 117 -6.41 -7.95 -5.58
N VAL A 118 -5.95 -7.28 -4.52
CA VAL A 118 -4.57 -6.77 -4.42
C VAL A 118 -3.55 -7.90 -4.55
N ARG A 119 -3.81 -9.06 -3.95
CA ARG A 119 -2.94 -10.24 -4.12
C ARG A 119 -2.90 -10.72 -5.57
N ALA A 120 -4.04 -10.74 -6.26
CA ALA A 120 -4.12 -11.15 -7.67
C ALA A 120 -3.40 -10.15 -8.58
N ASP A 121 -3.60 -8.85 -8.38
CA ASP A 121 -2.95 -7.78 -9.12
C ASP A 121 -1.43 -7.83 -8.95
N ASN A 122 -0.93 -7.97 -7.72
CA ASN A 122 0.50 -8.13 -7.44
C ASN A 122 1.09 -9.37 -8.12
N LYS A 123 0.33 -10.48 -8.17
CA LYS A 123 0.77 -11.69 -8.88
C LYS A 123 0.83 -11.45 -10.38
N LEU A 124 -0.15 -10.76 -10.97
CA LEU A 124 -0.16 -10.42 -12.39
C LEU A 124 1.00 -9.51 -12.75
N ASP A 125 1.25 -8.48 -11.95
CA ASP A 125 2.36 -7.53 -12.13
C ASP A 125 3.72 -8.25 -12.12
N PHE A 126 3.94 -9.12 -11.13
CA PHE A 126 5.15 -9.95 -11.08
C PHE A 126 5.31 -10.85 -12.31
N ASN A 127 4.22 -11.47 -12.80
CA ASN A 127 4.27 -12.30 -14.00
C ASN A 127 4.54 -11.49 -15.27
N LEU A 128 4.01 -10.27 -15.34
CA LEU A 128 4.24 -9.35 -16.43
C LEU A 128 5.70 -8.89 -16.46
N GLU A 129 6.26 -8.51 -15.32
CA GLU A 129 7.65 -8.10 -15.21
C GLU A 129 8.62 -9.25 -15.50
N LYS A 130 8.31 -10.46 -15.00
CA LYS A 130 9.04 -11.68 -15.36
C LYS A 130 9.01 -11.96 -16.86
N SER A 131 7.87 -11.72 -17.51
CA SER A 131 7.72 -11.89 -18.96
C SER A 131 8.53 -10.85 -19.74
N ARG A 132 8.51 -9.59 -19.31
CA ARG A 132 9.35 -8.52 -19.87
C ARG A 132 10.84 -8.81 -19.75
N ALA A 133 11.29 -9.27 -18.58
CA ALA A 133 12.67 -9.68 -18.37
C ALA A 133 13.06 -10.80 -19.34
N LYS A 134 12.23 -11.84 -19.47
CA LYS A 134 12.47 -12.95 -20.42
C LYS A 134 12.53 -12.47 -21.87
N GLU A 135 11.66 -11.56 -22.27
CA GLU A 135 11.67 -10.97 -23.61
C GLU A 135 12.98 -10.22 -23.88
N LEU A 136 13.41 -9.36 -22.95
CA LEU A 136 14.69 -8.64 -23.03
C LEU A 136 15.88 -9.60 -23.16
N TYR A 137 15.91 -10.67 -22.36
CA TYR A 137 16.93 -11.72 -22.49
C TYR A 137 16.93 -12.36 -23.88
N SER A 138 15.75 -12.70 -24.41
CA SER A 138 15.64 -13.31 -25.73
C SER A 138 16.08 -12.37 -26.86
N VAL A 139 15.79 -11.06 -26.73
CA VAL A 139 16.24 -10.04 -27.68
C VAL A 139 17.76 -9.89 -27.61
N ASN A 140 18.33 -9.88 -26.42
CA ASN A 140 19.77 -9.78 -26.23
C ASN A 140 20.51 -11.00 -26.80
N GLU A 141 19.97 -12.20 -26.60
CA GLU A 141 20.51 -13.43 -27.18
C GLU A 141 20.49 -13.40 -28.72
N ARG A 142 19.39 -12.93 -29.33
CA ARG A 142 19.32 -12.75 -30.79
C ARG A 142 20.35 -11.74 -31.29
N LYS A 143 20.49 -10.58 -30.64
CA LYS A 143 21.50 -9.57 -31.00
C LYS A 143 22.92 -10.14 -30.87
N LEU A 144 23.19 -10.92 -29.84
CA LEU A 144 24.49 -11.57 -29.67
C LEU A 144 24.79 -12.56 -30.80
N LEU A 145 23.80 -13.35 -31.22
CA LEU A 145 23.93 -14.27 -32.35
C LEU A 145 24.13 -13.53 -33.68
N GLU A 146 23.42 -12.44 -33.89
CA GLU A 146 23.55 -11.58 -35.08
C GLU A 146 24.96 -10.99 -35.17
N ILE A 147 25.45 -10.35 -34.10
CA ILE A 147 26.81 -9.80 -34.02
C ILE A 147 27.86 -10.90 -34.26
N ARG A 148 27.68 -12.09 -33.65
CA ARG A 148 28.61 -13.21 -33.86
C ARG A 148 28.65 -13.64 -35.32
N THR A 149 27.49 -13.67 -35.98
CA THR A 149 27.37 -14.03 -37.40
C THR A 149 28.02 -12.96 -38.29
N GLU A 150 27.79 -11.68 -38.00
CA GLU A 150 28.42 -10.57 -38.71
C GLU A 150 29.95 -10.59 -38.59
N ILE A 151 30.48 -10.84 -37.37
CA ILE A 151 31.93 -10.96 -37.14
C ILE A 151 32.53 -12.10 -38.00
N VAL A 152 31.89 -13.27 -38.02
CA VAL A 152 32.36 -14.40 -38.84
C VAL A 152 32.32 -14.05 -40.33
N ALA A 153 31.25 -13.41 -40.80
CA ALA A 153 31.12 -13.00 -42.20
C ALA A 153 32.18 -11.96 -42.59
N MET A 154 32.47 -10.99 -41.72
CA MET A 154 33.52 -9.99 -41.91
C MET A 154 34.91 -10.63 -41.92
N HIS A 155 35.18 -11.55 -40.99
CA HIS A 155 36.43 -12.29 -40.95
C HIS A 155 36.66 -13.09 -42.24
N ALA A 156 35.62 -13.77 -42.75
CA ALA A 156 35.71 -14.50 -44.02
C ALA A 156 35.97 -13.57 -45.22
N LYS A 157 35.39 -12.36 -45.24
CA LYS A 157 35.69 -11.35 -46.27
C LYS A 157 37.14 -10.87 -46.18
N GLN A 158 37.62 -10.58 -44.97
CA GLN A 158 38.99 -10.14 -44.73
C GLN A 158 39.99 -11.23 -45.16
N ASP A 159 39.74 -12.48 -44.80
CA ASP A 159 40.60 -13.62 -45.14
C ASP A 159 40.71 -13.85 -46.66
N ARG A 160 39.60 -13.68 -47.40
CA ARG A 160 39.61 -13.68 -48.87
C ARG A 160 40.44 -12.54 -49.45
N ALA A 161 40.31 -11.34 -48.91
CA ALA A 161 41.05 -10.16 -49.37
C ALA A 161 42.56 -10.31 -49.07
N LEU A 162 42.92 -10.83 -47.89
CA LEU A 162 44.28 -11.18 -47.52
C LEU A 162 44.85 -12.22 -48.50
N THR A 163 44.16 -13.34 -48.72
CA THR A 163 44.59 -14.39 -49.66
C THR A 163 44.76 -13.84 -51.08
N GLN A 164 43.88 -12.95 -51.54
CA GLN A 164 44.02 -12.33 -52.87
C GLN A 164 45.27 -11.46 -52.95
N THR A 165 45.57 -10.71 -51.89
CA THR A 165 46.75 -9.83 -51.83
C THR A 165 48.02 -10.66 -51.77
N ASP A 166 48.03 -11.73 -50.98
CA ASP A 166 49.12 -12.69 -50.87
C ASP A 166 49.47 -13.30 -52.24
N ARG A 167 48.45 -13.77 -52.99
CA ARG A 167 48.64 -14.27 -54.36
C ARG A 167 49.21 -13.22 -55.33
N LYS A 168 48.83 -11.95 -55.18
CA LYS A 168 49.38 -10.86 -55.99
C LYS A 168 50.85 -10.64 -55.66
N ILE A 169 51.21 -10.62 -54.37
CA ILE A 169 52.59 -10.50 -53.90
C ILE A 169 53.43 -11.64 -54.50
N ASP A 170 52.97 -12.88 -54.41
CA ASP A 170 53.68 -14.03 -54.99
C ASP A 170 53.92 -13.87 -56.50
N THR A 171 52.90 -13.40 -57.22
CA THR A 171 52.99 -13.17 -58.68
C THR A 171 53.99 -12.06 -59.00
N GLU A 172 53.95 -10.94 -58.28
CA GLU A 172 54.89 -9.83 -58.44
C GLU A 172 56.32 -10.26 -58.07
N VAL A 173 56.52 -11.03 -57.00
CA VAL A 173 57.83 -11.57 -56.59
C VAL A 173 58.40 -12.50 -57.66
N ALA A 174 57.60 -13.40 -58.22
CA ALA A 174 58.02 -14.27 -59.33
C ALA A 174 58.35 -13.47 -60.60
N GLY A 175 57.56 -12.43 -60.90
CA GLY A 175 57.80 -11.51 -62.01
C GLY A 175 59.11 -10.74 -61.85
N LEU A 176 59.35 -10.15 -60.67
CA LEU A 176 60.60 -9.45 -60.33
C LEU A 176 61.81 -10.39 -60.43
N LYS A 177 61.68 -11.63 -59.93
CA LYS A 177 62.74 -12.63 -60.04
C LYS A 177 63.08 -12.95 -61.49
N THR A 178 62.07 -13.14 -62.34
CA THR A 178 62.24 -13.40 -63.78
C THR A 178 62.93 -12.22 -64.47
N MET A 179 62.48 -10.99 -64.17
CA MET A 179 63.10 -9.77 -64.71
C MET A 179 64.55 -9.60 -64.25
N MET A 180 64.85 -9.96 -63.00
CA MET A 180 66.22 -9.95 -62.49
C MET A 180 67.10 -10.98 -63.20
N GLU A 181 66.60 -12.20 -63.43
CA GLU A 181 67.32 -13.24 -64.17
C GLU A 181 67.57 -12.83 -65.62
N SER A 182 66.58 -12.22 -66.30
CA SER A 182 66.78 -11.69 -67.65
C SER A 182 67.82 -10.56 -67.67
N HIS A 183 67.78 -9.65 -66.70
CA HIS A 183 68.77 -8.57 -66.60
C HIS A 183 70.19 -9.09 -66.34
N LYS A 184 70.36 -10.16 -65.56
CA LYS A 184 71.67 -10.83 -65.40
C LYS A 184 72.16 -11.40 -66.73
N LEU A 185 71.29 -12.07 -67.48
CA LEU A 185 71.64 -12.64 -68.79
C LEU A 185 72.02 -11.55 -69.80
N ASP A 186 71.28 -10.43 -69.82
CA ASP A 186 71.59 -9.32 -70.72
C ASP A 186 72.91 -8.65 -70.35
N ASN A 187 73.19 -8.43 -69.06
CA ASN A 187 74.50 -7.94 -68.62
C ASN A 187 75.64 -8.85 -69.07
N ILE A 188 75.47 -10.18 -68.98
CA ILE A 188 76.47 -11.15 -69.46
C ILE A 188 76.65 -11.02 -70.99
N LYS A 189 75.57 -10.90 -71.76
CA LYS A 189 75.63 -10.70 -73.23
C LYS A 189 76.36 -9.41 -73.60
N TYR A 190 76.00 -8.29 -72.96
CA TYR A 190 76.64 -6.99 -73.19
C TYR A 190 78.13 -7.01 -72.82
N LEU A 191 78.49 -7.68 -71.72
CA LEU A 191 79.88 -7.87 -71.32
C LEU A 191 80.67 -8.72 -72.33
N ALA A 192 80.12 -9.84 -72.78
CA ALA A 192 80.77 -10.69 -73.79
C ALA A 192 80.94 -9.92 -75.12
N GLY A 193 79.92 -9.18 -75.54
CA GLY A 193 79.96 -8.33 -76.73
C GLY A 193 81.04 -7.25 -76.64
N SER A 194 81.16 -6.55 -75.50
CA SER A 194 82.16 -5.49 -75.33
C SER A 194 83.60 -6.02 -75.29
N VAL A 195 83.84 -7.17 -74.66
CA VAL A 195 85.16 -7.81 -74.68
C VAL A 195 85.51 -8.27 -76.09
N PHE A 196 84.56 -8.84 -76.83
CA PHE A 196 84.78 -9.30 -78.20
C PHE A 196 85.04 -8.13 -79.17
N THR A 197 84.31 -7.01 -79.04
CA THR A 197 84.58 -5.81 -79.85
C THR A 197 85.94 -5.20 -79.50
N CYS A 198 86.30 -5.13 -78.22
CA CYS A 198 87.62 -4.67 -77.78
C CYS A 198 88.75 -5.55 -78.36
N LEU A 199 88.62 -6.87 -78.29
CA LEU A 199 89.55 -7.82 -78.91
C LEU A 199 89.63 -7.65 -80.43
N THR A 200 88.50 -7.47 -81.11
CA THR A 200 88.45 -7.24 -82.57
C THR A 200 89.19 -5.96 -82.95
N VAL A 201 88.98 -4.88 -82.19
CA VAL A 201 89.68 -3.60 -82.40
C VAL A 201 91.18 -3.77 -82.16
N ALA A 202 91.58 -4.41 -81.06
CA ALA A 202 93.00 -4.67 -80.75
C ALA A 202 93.69 -5.52 -81.84
N LEU A 203 93.03 -6.56 -82.34
CA LEU A 203 93.52 -7.37 -83.46
C LEU A 203 93.58 -6.58 -84.77
N GLY A 204 92.61 -5.69 -85.02
CA GLY A 204 92.63 -4.77 -86.15
C GLY A 204 93.83 -3.82 -86.12
N PHE A 205 94.13 -3.23 -84.96
CA PHE A 205 95.32 -2.41 -84.75
C PHE A 205 96.62 -3.21 -84.88
N TYR A 206 96.68 -4.42 -84.32
CA TYR A 206 97.84 -5.30 -84.46
C TYR A 206 98.14 -5.63 -85.93
N ARG A 207 97.09 -5.83 -86.74
CA ARG A 207 97.20 -6.13 -88.18
C ARG A 207 97.64 -4.93 -89.03
N LEU A 208 97.45 -3.70 -88.55
CA LEU A 208 97.92 -2.46 -89.18
C LEU A 208 99.35 -2.07 -88.76
N TRP A 209 99.85 -2.62 -87.65
CA TRP A 209 101.21 -2.37 -87.13
C TRP A 209 102.26 -3.38 -87.63
N MET A 210 101.83 -4.51 -88.20
CA MET A 210 102.70 -5.50 -88.86
C MET A 210 102.78 -5.25 -90.36
#